data_AF-A0A4S0J6A3-F1
#
_entry.id   AF-A0A4S0J6A3-F1
#
_cell.length_a   1.000
_cell.length_b   1.000
_cell.length_c   1.000
_cell.angle_alpha   90.00
_cell.angle_beta   90.00
_cell.angle_gamma   90.00
#
_symmetry.space_group_name_H-M   'P 1'
#
loop_
_entity.id
_entity.type
_entity.pdbx_description
1 polymer ?
#
loop_
_entity_poly.entity_id
_entity_poly.type
_entity_poly.pdbx_seq_one_letter_code
_entity_poly.pdbx_strand_id
1 'polypeptide(L)'
;VEFKFDDRDGTLKLLDVNPRPWSWFGLCSAAGIDLGALLWRAANEEPTGEPVKARNGTSWSYLVRDLVAAFTLGRRGEVRAADYLASLAKVRSWAAFALNDPLPGLIDLPLTAFRVLKKRILPGLSSRQPA
;
A
#
# COMPACT_ATOMS: atom_id res chain seq x y z
N VAL A 1 0.65 -14.65 2.63
CA VAL A 1 1.89 -15.31 2.15
C VAL A 1 2.47 -14.43 1.06
N GLU A 2 3.77 -14.17 1.10
CA GLU A 2 4.47 -13.32 0.14
C GLU A 2 5.46 -14.15 -0.68
N PHE A 3 5.52 -13.86 -1.98
CA PHE A 3 6.39 -14.52 -2.92
C PHE A 3 7.18 -13.48 -3.72
N LYS A 4 8.37 -13.87 -4.18
CA LYS A 4 9.13 -13.16 -5.19
C LYS A 4 9.28 -14.04 -6.43
N PHE A 5 9.01 -13.46 -7.59
CA PHE A 5 9.31 -14.12 -8.85
C PHE A 5 10.81 -14.05 -9.13
N ASP A 6 11.44 -15.20 -9.36
CA ASP A 6 12.84 -15.33 -9.77
C ASP A 6 12.89 -15.51 -11.30
N ASP A 7 13.42 -14.52 -12.00
CA ASP A 7 13.50 -14.48 -13.46
C ASP A 7 14.54 -15.43 -14.04
N ARG A 8 15.50 -15.87 -13.22
CA ARG A 8 16.59 -16.78 -13.65
C ARG A 8 16.09 -18.20 -13.87
N ASP A 9 15.10 -18.63 -13.10
CA ASP A 9 14.51 -19.98 -13.19
C ASP A 9 12.99 -19.98 -13.43
N GLY A 10 12.35 -18.82 -13.51
CA GLY A 10 10.94 -18.68 -13.82
C GLY A 10 9.98 -19.12 -12.71
N THR A 11 10.45 -19.17 -11.45
CA THR A 11 9.65 -19.70 -10.33
C THR A 11 9.35 -18.67 -9.25
N LEU A 12 8.23 -18.86 -8.55
CA LEU A 12 7.89 -18.08 -7.34
C LEU A 12 8.61 -18.68 -6.13
N LYS A 13 9.47 -17.87 -5.48
CA LYS A 13 10.14 -18.22 -4.23
C LYS A 13 9.36 -17.64 -3.05
N LEU A 14 9.11 -18.46 -2.03
CA LEU A 14 8.48 -18.02 -0.78
C LEU A 14 9.41 -17.00 -0.09
N LEU A 15 8.87 -15.83 0.25
CA LEU A 15 9.58 -14.84 1.05
C LEU A 15 9.18 -14.92 2.52
N ASP A 16 7.87 -14.83 2.78
CA ASP A 16 7.37 -14.68 4.14
C ASP A 16 5.93 -15.17 4.30
N VAL A 17 5.58 -15.57 5.52
CA VAL A 17 4.24 -15.93 5.94
C VAL A 17 3.82 -14.97 7.05
N ASN A 18 2.96 -14.00 6.69
CA ASN A 18 2.42 -13.01 7.61
C ASN A 18 1.05 -13.45 8.14
N PRO A 19 0.92 -14.03 9.35
CA PRO A 19 -0.36 -14.45 9.92
C PRO A 19 -1.13 -13.26 10.52
N ARG A 20 -1.18 -12.13 9.80
CA ARG A 20 -1.84 -10.90 10.24
C ARG A 20 -2.27 -10.04 9.04
N PRO A 21 -3.28 -9.17 9.21
CA PRO A 21 -3.55 -8.11 8.25
C PRO A 21 -2.34 -7.17 8.07
N TRP A 22 -2.23 -6.61 6.87
CA TRP A 22 -1.14 -5.69 6.45
C TRP A 22 -1.73 -4.40 5.87
N SER A 23 -0.90 -3.40 5.57
CA SER A 23 -1.38 -2.04 5.25
C SER A 23 -2.27 -1.94 4.00
N TRP A 24 -2.08 -2.80 3.00
CA TRP A 24 -2.93 -2.90 1.81
C TRP A 24 -4.08 -3.93 1.94
N PHE A 25 -4.51 -4.29 3.16
CA PHE A 25 -5.64 -5.21 3.37
C PHE A 25 -6.93 -4.73 2.68
N GLY A 26 -7.16 -3.41 2.65
CA GLY A 26 -8.28 -2.78 1.94
C GLY A 26 -8.28 -3.01 0.43
N LEU A 27 -7.15 -3.39 -0.18
CA LEU A 27 -7.08 -3.75 -1.60
C LEU A 27 -7.94 -4.97 -1.91
N CYS A 28 -8.03 -5.93 -0.97
CA CYS A 28 -8.82 -7.13 -1.16
C CYS A 28 -10.31 -6.81 -1.29
N SER A 29 -10.82 -5.93 -0.43
CA SER A 29 -12.21 -5.45 -0.50
C SER A 29 -12.46 -4.72 -1.82
N ALA A 30 -11.54 -3.85 -2.25
CA ALA A 30 -11.62 -3.18 -3.55
C ALA A 30 -11.59 -4.17 -4.74
N ALA A 31 -10.92 -5.30 -4.58
CA ALA A 31 -10.90 -6.40 -5.54
C ALA A 31 -12.14 -7.31 -5.45
N GLY A 32 -13.11 -7.00 -4.59
CA GLY A 32 -14.37 -7.72 -4.43
C GLY A 32 -14.35 -8.84 -3.39
N ILE A 33 -13.32 -8.92 -2.54
CA ILE A 33 -13.19 -9.93 -1.49
C ILE A 33 -13.08 -9.25 -0.13
N ASP A 34 -14.13 -9.37 0.69
CA ASP A 34 -14.10 -8.90 2.07
C ASP A 34 -13.37 -9.91 2.97
N LEU A 35 -12.05 -9.79 3.04
CA LEU A 35 -11.23 -10.62 3.93
C LEU A 35 -11.53 -10.37 5.41
N GLY A 36 -12.06 -9.20 5.79
CA GLY A 36 -12.42 -8.92 7.18
C GLY A 36 -13.62 -9.79 7.61
N ALA A 37 -14.66 -9.80 6.78
CA ALA A 37 -15.82 -10.68 6.98
C ALA A 37 -15.42 -12.16 6.97
N LEU A 38 -14.54 -12.58 6.06
CA LEU A 38 -14.07 -13.97 6.00
C LEU A 38 -13.26 -14.36 7.24
N LEU A 39 -12.38 -13.49 7.74
CA LEU A 39 -11.65 -13.73 8.99
C LEU A 39 -12.60 -13.85 10.18
N TRP A 40 -13.62 -13.00 10.26
CA TRP A 40 -14.62 -13.06 11.31
C TRP A 40 -15.40 -14.38 11.26
N ARG A 41 -15.87 -14.79 10.07
CA ARG A 41 -16.57 -16.08 9.91
C ARG A 41 -15.69 -17.25 10.31
N ALA A 42 -14.46 -17.29 9.82
CA ALA A 42 -13.51 -18.35 10.16
C ALA A 42 -13.24 -18.42 11.67
N ALA A 43 -13.13 -17.27 12.34
CA ALA A 43 -12.94 -17.22 13.79
C ALA A 43 -14.15 -17.69 14.60
N ASN A 44 -15.35 -17.67 14.00
CA ASN A 44 -16.60 -18.16 14.61
C ASN A 44 -17.01 -19.54 14.05
N GLU A 45 -16.11 -20.24 13.35
CA GLU A 45 -16.37 -21.54 12.73
C GLU A 45 -17.56 -21.52 11.75
N GLU A 46 -17.89 -20.36 11.20
CA GLU A 46 -18.92 -20.20 10.20
C GLU A 46 -18.41 -20.54 8.79
N PRO A 47 -19.28 -21.07 7.92
CA PRO A 47 -18.95 -21.27 6.51
C PRO A 47 -18.53 -19.95 5.85
N THR A 48 -17.33 -19.93 5.27
CA THR A 48 -16.81 -18.76 4.54
C THR A 48 -17.48 -18.55 3.18
N GLY A 49 -18.25 -19.54 2.71
CA GLY A 49 -18.95 -19.54 1.42
C GLY A 49 -18.06 -20.00 0.27
N GLU A 50 -18.55 -19.83 -0.96
CA GLU A 50 -17.83 -20.25 -2.15
C GLU A 50 -16.63 -19.35 -2.48
N PRO A 51 -15.54 -19.89 -3.06
CA PRO A 51 -14.40 -19.11 -3.49
C PRO A 51 -14.79 -18.01 -4.49
N VAL A 52 -14.48 -16.76 -4.15
CA VAL A 52 -14.72 -15.60 -5.03
C VAL A 52 -13.45 -15.29 -5.83
N LYS A 53 -13.60 -15.03 -7.13
CA LYS A 53 -12.49 -14.54 -7.96
C LYS A 53 -12.25 -13.05 -7.70
N ALA A 54 -11.02 -12.72 -7.31
CA ALA A 54 -10.60 -11.32 -7.18
C ALA A 54 -10.63 -10.60 -8.54
N ARG A 55 -11.04 -9.33 -8.53
CA ARG A 55 -11.00 -8.45 -9.70
C ARG A 55 -9.56 -8.01 -9.98
N ASN A 56 -9.04 -8.41 -11.14
CA ASN A 56 -7.74 -7.95 -11.64
C ASN A 56 -7.74 -6.45 -11.98
N GLY A 57 -6.56 -5.84 -11.96
CA GLY A 57 -6.40 -4.41 -12.27
C GLY A 57 -6.87 -3.47 -11.16
N THR A 58 -7.19 -3.99 -9.97
CA THR A 58 -7.48 -3.18 -8.79
C THR A 58 -6.17 -2.66 -8.21
N SER A 59 -6.11 -1.36 -7.89
CA SER A 59 -4.92 -0.75 -7.30
C SER A 59 -5.21 -0.07 -5.96
N TRP A 60 -4.16 -0.05 -5.14
CA TRP A 60 -4.09 0.61 -3.84
C TRP A 60 -3.00 1.66 -3.88
N SER A 61 -3.19 2.79 -3.19
CA SER A 61 -2.17 3.83 -3.09
C SER A 61 -2.02 4.39 -1.69
N TYR A 62 -0.76 4.63 -1.32
CA TYR A 62 -0.38 5.48 -0.20
C TYR A 62 0.10 6.82 -0.77
N LEU A 63 -0.83 7.70 -1.10
CA LEU A 63 -0.61 8.92 -1.88
C LEU A 63 0.69 9.66 -1.58
N VAL A 64 0.97 10.00 -0.31
CA VAL A 64 2.18 10.76 0.06
C VAL A 64 3.46 9.99 -0.23
N ARG A 65 3.50 8.69 0.08
CA ARG A 65 4.68 7.85 -0.14
C ARG A 65 4.88 7.57 -1.63
N ASP A 66 3.79 7.36 -2.35
CA ASP A 66 3.79 7.09 -3.78
C ASP A 66 4.20 8.34 -4.57
N LEU A 67 3.77 9.53 -4.17
CA LEU A 67 4.23 10.80 -4.75
C LEU A 67 5.76 10.96 -4.64
N VAL A 68 6.32 10.60 -3.49
CA VAL A 68 7.77 10.69 -3.24
C VAL A 68 8.53 9.66 -4.07
N ALA A 69 7.99 8.46 -4.20
CA ALA A 69 8.53 7.43 -5.07
C ALA A 69 8.47 7.86 -6.54
N ALA A 70 7.31 8.35 -7.01
CA ALA A 70 7.11 8.84 -8.36
C ALA A 70 8.02 10.03 -8.69
N PHE A 71 8.21 10.97 -7.77
CA PHE A 71 9.18 12.05 -7.94
C PHE A 71 10.62 11.53 -8.06
N THR A 72 11.00 10.57 -7.21
CA THR A 72 12.34 9.98 -7.23
C THR A 72 12.60 9.24 -8.55
N LEU A 73 11.64 8.45 -9.01
CA LEU A 73 11.70 7.73 -10.29
C LEU A 73 11.65 8.68 -11.48
N GLY A 74 10.86 9.74 -11.40
CA GLY A 74 10.78 10.78 -12.43
C GLY A 74 12.08 11.55 -12.60
N ARG A 75 12.80 11.86 -11.51
CA ARG A 75 14.16 12.43 -11.57
C ARG A 75 15.18 11.52 -12.26
N ARG A 76 14.92 10.21 -12.30
CA ARG A 76 15.75 9.22 -12.99
C ARG A 76 15.28 8.96 -14.43
N GLY A 77 14.19 9.58 -14.87
CA GLY A 77 13.59 9.34 -16.19
C GLY A 77 12.80 8.03 -16.30
N GLU A 78 12.55 7.33 -15.18
CA GLU A 78 11.89 6.02 -15.18
C GLU A 78 10.36 6.13 -15.19
N VAL A 79 9.80 7.24 -14.71
CA VAL A 79 8.34 7.46 -14.65
C VAL A 79 8.01 8.88 -15.11
N ARG A 80 7.06 9.04 -16.03
CA ARG A 80 6.56 10.36 -16.44
C ARG A 80 5.49 10.84 -15.46
N ALA A 81 5.49 12.14 -15.17
CA ALA A 81 4.47 12.74 -14.30
C ALA A 81 3.03 12.51 -14.81
N ALA A 82 2.82 12.56 -16.13
CA ALA A 82 1.53 12.29 -16.75
C ALA A 82 1.05 10.85 -16.50
N ASP A 83 1.95 9.86 -16.59
CA ASP A 83 1.60 8.45 -16.36
C ASP A 83 1.24 8.21 -14.90
N TYR A 84 1.95 8.85 -13.97
CA TYR A 84 1.62 8.81 -12.55
C TYR A 84 0.24 9.44 -12.26
N LEU A 85 -0.04 10.63 -12.79
CA LEU A 85 -1.35 11.27 -12.62
C LEU A 85 -2.49 10.42 -13.22
N ALA A 86 -2.27 9.84 -14.40
CA ALA A 86 -3.22 8.91 -15.00
C ALA A 86 -3.44 7.64 -14.16
N SER A 87 -2.42 7.19 -13.41
CA SER A 87 -2.53 6.03 -12.51
C SER A 87 -3.44 6.29 -11.31
N LEU A 88 -3.52 7.54 -10.83
CA LEU A 88 -4.35 7.90 -9.68
C LEU A 88 -5.84 7.64 -9.95
N ALA A 89 -6.30 7.82 -11.19
CA ALA A 89 -7.68 7.54 -11.59
C ALA A 89 -8.05 6.04 -11.49
N LYS A 90 -7.05 5.16 -11.49
CA LYS A 90 -7.23 3.71 -11.37
C LYS A 90 -7.27 3.24 -9.92
N VAL A 91 -6.85 4.06 -8.96
CA VAL A 91 -6.83 3.72 -7.53
C VAL A 91 -8.25 3.42 -7.06
N ARG A 92 -8.40 2.28 -6.38
CA ARG A 92 -9.67 1.80 -5.81
C ARG A 92 -9.64 1.65 -4.30
N SER A 93 -8.45 1.70 -3.70
CA SER A 93 -8.28 1.67 -2.25
C SER A 93 -7.17 2.63 -1.83
N TRP A 94 -7.40 3.40 -0.78
CA TRP A 94 -6.45 4.39 -0.27
C TRP A 94 -5.95 3.96 1.11
N ALA A 95 -4.68 4.24 1.41
CA ALA A 95 -4.05 3.84 2.67
C ALA A 95 -4.70 4.47 3.92
N ALA A 96 -5.08 5.74 3.84
CA ALA A 96 -5.53 6.52 4.99
C ALA A 96 -6.70 7.47 4.66
N PHE A 97 -7.23 7.46 3.44
CA PHE A 97 -8.27 8.39 3.02
C PHE A 97 -9.58 7.67 2.73
N ALA A 98 -10.67 8.17 3.32
CA ALA A 98 -12.03 7.78 3.00
C ALA A 98 -12.91 9.03 3.01
N LEU A 99 -13.84 9.15 2.06
CA LEU A 99 -14.73 10.32 1.98
C LEU A 99 -15.72 10.37 3.16
N ASN A 100 -16.16 9.21 3.63
CA ASN A 100 -17.06 9.05 4.77
C ASN A 100 -16.34 9.03 6.13
N ASP A 101 -15.00 8.96 6.15
CA ASP A 101 -14.17 9.08 7.34
C ASP A 101 -12.86 9.80 6.99
N PRO A 102 -12.88 11.15 6.89
CA PRO A 102 -11.74 11.91 6.40
C PRO A 102 -10.65 12.12 7.45
N LEU A 103 -10.95 11.93 8.74
CA LEU A 103 -10.06 12.30 9.84
C LEU A 103 -8.71 11.55 9.80
N PRO A 104 -8.65 10.22 9.55
CA PRO A 104 -7.38 9.52 9.40
C PRO A 104 -6.50 10.13 8.31
N GLY A 105 -7.10 10.54 7.19
CA GLY A 105 -6.37 11.14 6.06
C GLY A 105 -5.83 12.51 6.40
N LEU A 106 -6.63 13.36 7.06
CA LEU A 106 -6.23 14.69 7.50
C LEU A 106 -5.07 14.66 8.50
N ILE A 107 -4.98 13.61 9.33
CA ILE A 107 -3.90 13.42 10.29
C ILE A 107 -2.66 12.80 9.61
N ASP A 108 -2.86 11.77 8.79
CA ASP A 108 -1.76 11.03 8.16
C ASP A 108 -0.99 11.88 7.15
N LEU A 109 -1.69 12.71 6.36
CA LEU A 109 -1.08 13.58 5.34
C LEU A 109 0.07 14.45 5.90
N PRO A 110 -0.14 15.34 6.89
CA PRO A 110 0.92 16.20 7.42
C PRO A 110 1.99 15.40 8.16
N LEU A 111 1.61 14.37 8.92
CA LEU A 111 2.57 13.54 9.67
C LEU A 111 3.51 12.78 8.74
N THR A 112 2.97 12.16 7.69
CA THR A 112 3.77 11.40 6.73
C THR A 112 4.61 12.33 5.86
N ALA A 113 4.07 13.48 5.43
CA ALA A 113 4.85 14.48 4.71
C ALA A 113 6.05 14.98 5.53
N PHE A 114 5.82 15.32 6.80
CA PHE A 114 6.89 15.74 7.71
C PHE A 114 7.96 14.65 7.91
N ARG A 115 7.54 13.39 8.13
CA ARG A 115 8.47 12.25 8.27
C ARG A 115 9.31 12.04 7.02
N VAL A 116 8.71 12.15 5.84
CA VAL A 116 9.43 12.04 4.57
C VAL A 116 10.42 13.19 4.40
N LEU A 117 10.00 14.44 4.62
CA LEU A 117 10.87 15.61 4.52
C LEU A 117 12.09 15.47 5.44
N LYS A 118 11.86 15.12 6.72
CA LYS A 118 12.95 14.94 7.69
C LYS A 118 13.89 13.81 7.30
N LYS A 119 13.38 12.64 6.91
CA LYS A 119 14.23 11.44 6.70
C LYS A 119 14.85 11.32 5.32
N ARG A 120 14.19 11.82 4.27
CA ARG A 120 14.61 11.63 2.87
C ARG A 120 15.17 12.88 2.22
N ILE A 121 14.85 14.07 2.72
CA ILE A 121 15.28 15.34 2.13
C ILE A 121 16.28 16.08 3.03
N LEU A 122 16.08 16.07 4.36
CA LEU A 122 16.93 16.79 5.34
C LEU A 122 17.61 15.85 6.36
N PRO A 123 18.42 14.86 5.94
CA PRO A 123 19.01 13.88 6.85
C PRO A 123 19.95 14.49 7.92
N GLY A 124 20.47 15.71 7.69
CA GLY A 124 21.41 16.41 8.58
C GLY A 124 20.84 16.94 9.91
N LEU A 125 19.52 16.84 10.15
CA LEU A 125 18.89 17.26 11.41
C LEU A 125 18.79 16.15 12.47
N SER A 126 19.23 14.92 12.16
CA SER A 126 19.07 13.76 13.05
C SER A 126 20.37 13.28 13.70
N SER A 127 21.52 13.92 13.45
CA SER A 127 22.84 13.43 13.89
C SER A 127 23.45 14.15 15.10
N ARG A 128 22.67 14.92 15.89
CA ARG A 128 23.14 15.36 17.21
C ARG A 128 22.74 14.34 18.27
N GLN A 129 23.52 13.29 18.39
CA GLN A 129 23.54 12.43 19.57
C GLN A 129 24.41 13.17 20.61
N PRO A 130 23.89 13.53 21.81
CA PRO A 130 24.73 14.13 22.85
C PRO A 130 25.77 13.11 23.32
N ALA A 131 27.01 13.58 23.47
CA ALA A 131 28.14 12.83 24.00
C ALA A 131 27.95 12.47 25.48
#